data_AF-A0A434ATY7-F1
#
_entry.id   AF-A0A434ATY7-F1
#
_cell.length_a   1.000
_cell.length_b   1.000
_cell.length_c   1.000
_cell.angle_alpha   90.00
_cell.angle_beta   90.00
_cell.angle_gamma   90.00
#
_symmetry.space_group_name_H-M   'P 1'
#
loop_
_entity.id
_entity.type
_entity.pdbx_description
1 polymer ?
#
loop_
_entity_poly.entity_id
_entity_poly.type
_entity_poly.pdbx_seq_one_letter_code
_entity_poly.pdbx_strand_id
1 'polypeptide(L)'
;MEKFELPLSEYTIGKRLWQELSFLLLLLAIFLFFVGLNVVYFTATIIMYVLLLSLKRNRIIVQVDFNSEEREVYLHYFYLIFFKRREIIPYQNLNYKMSLKRFGFGAATPTLELFKEKILVGEIRKEGKWKWQEETIEQINQKLKTICE
;
A
#
# COMPACT_ATOMS: atom_id res chain seq x y z
N MET A 1 -19.54 -13.54 -4.83
CA MET A 1 -18.46 -12.72 -4.26
C MET A 1 -17.17 -13.10 -4.96
N GLU A 2 -16.53 -12.16 -5.66
CA GLU A 2 -15.29 -12.40 -6.41
C GLU A 2 -14.12 -11.77 -5.65
N LYS A 3 -12.99 -12.47 -5.58
CA LYS A 3 -11.91 -12.15 -4.64
C LYS A 3 -10.56 -12.32 -5.30
N PHE A 4 -9.71 -11.31 -5.13
CA PHE A 4 -8.32 -11.32 -5.58
C PHE A 4 -7.41 -11.18 -4.36
N GLU A 5 -6.43 -12.07 -4.21
CA GLU A 5 -5.47 -12.04 -3.12
C GLU A 5 -4.04 -12.00 -3.62
N LEU A 6 -3.21 -11.29 -2.89
CA LEU A 6 -1.77 -11.32 -3.12
C LEU A 6 -1.20 -12.66 -2.60
N PRO A 7 -0.35 -13.36 -3.38
CA PRO A 7 0.18 -14.66 -2.98
C PRO A 7 0.91 -14.61 -1.64
N LEU A 8 0.67 -15.59 -0.77
CA LEU A 8 1.34 -15.71 0.54
C LEU A 8 2.88 -15.75 0.44
N SER A 9 3.43 -16.28 -0.66
CA SER A 9 4.87 -16.29 -0.94
C SER A 9 5.45 -14.89 -1.15
N GLU A 10 4.66 -13.96 -1.68
CA GLU A 10 5.02 -12.56 -1.93
C GLU A 10 4.78 -11.68 -0.69
N TYR A 11 4.09 -12.21 0.32
CA TYR A 11 3.78 -11.51 1.56
C TYR A 11 4.27 -12.24 2.84
N THR A 12 5.53 -11.99 3.22
CA THR A 12 6.01 -12.35 4.57
C THR A 12 6.14 -11.09 5.44
N ILE A 13 5.37 -11.00 6.52
CA ILE A 13 5.40 -9.86 7.48
C ILE A 13 6.83 -9.59 7.98
N GLY A 14 7.58 -10.64 8.32
CA GLY A 14 8.95 -10.51 8.84
C GLY A 14 9.92 -9.83 7.85
N LYS A 15 9.86 -10.20 6.55
CA LYS A 15 10.66 -9.53 5.51
C LYS A 15 10.33 -8.04 5.42
N ARG A 16 9.04 -7.69 5.57
CA ARG A 16 8.57 -6.29 5.52
C ARG A 16 9.02 -5.48 6.73
N LEU A 17 8.88 -6.04 7.94
CA LEU A 17 9.39 -5.40 9.16
C LEU A 17 10.89 -5.10 9.01
N TRP A 18 11.67 -6.08 8.54
CA TRP A 18 13.09 -5.89 8.32
C TRP A 18 13.39 -4.80 7.28
N GLN A 19 12.78 -4.86 6.10
CA GLN A 19 13.01 -3.87 5.04
C GLN A 19 12.66 -2.44 5.48
N GLU A 20 11.51 -2.26 6.10
CA GLU A 20 11.05 -0.93 6.51
C GLU A 20 11.89 -0.42 7.68
N LEU A 21 12.11 -1.24 8.71
CA LEU A 21 12.87 -0.83 9.90
C LEU A 21 14.37 -0.68 9.62
N SER A 22 14.93 -1.37 8.63
CA SER A 22 16.36 -1.25 8.29
C SER A 22 16.78 0.19 7.99
N PHE A 23 15.93 0.94 7.29
CA PHE A 23 16.18 2.35 6.99
C PHE A 23 16.11 3.22 8.25
N LEU A 24 15.12 2.98 9.12
CA LEU A 24 15.02 3.69 10.40
C LEU A 24 16.24 3.42 11.27
N LEU A 25 16.66 2.14 11.40
CA LEU A 25 17.82 1.75 12.18
C LEU A 25 19.12 2.41 11.67
N LEU A 26 19.31 2.43 10.34
CA LEU A 26 20.46 3.11 9.74
C LEU A 26 20.46 4.61 10.09
N LEU A 27 19.31 5.26 9.98
CA LEU A 27 19.19 6.69 10.24
C LEU A 27 19.42 7.03 11.73
N LEU A 28 18.93 6.18 12.63
CA LEU A 28 19.20 6.28 14.07
C LEU A 28 20.69 6.06 14.39
N ALA A 29 21.36 5.12 13.70
CA ALA A 29 22.79 4.87 13.88
C ALA A 29 23.64 6.07 13.42
N ILE A 30 23.29 6.69 12.29
CA ILE A 30 23.94 7.92 11.81
C ILE A 30 23.76 9.05 12.85
N PHE A 31 22.54 9.26 13.35
CA PHE A 31 22.33 10.30 14.37
C PHE A 31 23.10 10.03 15.65
N LEU A 32 23.15 8.77 16.10
CA LEU A 32 23.93 8.38 17.27
C LEU A 32 25.41 8.71 17.09
N PHE A 33 25.96 8.47 15.91
CA PHE A 33 27.37 8.71 15.60
C PHE A 33 27.72 10.20 15.54
N PHE A 34 26.89 11.02 14.89
CA PHE A 34 27.20 12.45 14.66
C PHE A 34 26.72 13.39 15.76
N VAL A 35 25.62 13.07 16.44
CA VAL A 35 24.93 13.97 17.39
C VAL A 35 24.88 13.40 18.81
N GLY A 36 25.31 12.14 19.00
CA GLY A 36 25.18 11.44 20.28
C GLY A 36 23.71 11.15 20.63
N LEU A 37 23.44 10.85 21.91
CA LEU A 37 22.09 10.58 22.42
C LEU A 37 21.31 11.88 22.66
N ASN A 38 20.88 12.53 21.58
CA ASN A 38 20.00 13.69 21.68
C ASN A 38 18.53 13.29 21.51
N VAL A 39 17.83 13.13 22.63
CA VAL A 39 16.44 12.64 22.69
C VAL A 39 15.51 13.35 21.72
N VAL A 40 15.65 14.68 21.55
CA VAL A 40 14.77 15.47 20.67
C VAL A 40 14.89 15.02 19.22
N TYR A 41 16.12 14.84 18.70
CA TYR A 41 16.32 14.40 17.31
C TYR A 41 15.84 12.98 17.07
N PHE A 42 16.05 12.08 18.03
CA PHE A 42 15.58 10.69 17.93
C PHE A 42 14.05 10.63 17.92
N THR A 43 13.38 11.34 18.85
CA THR A 43 11.92 11.38 18.91
C THR A 43 11.33 11.99 17.65
N ALA A 44 11.86 13.12 17.16
CA ALA A 44 11.40 13.75 15.92
C ALA A 44 11.53 12.82 14.71
N THR A 45 12.65 12.09 14.62
CA THR A 45 12.92 11.11 13.57
C THR A 45 11.90 9.97 13.58
N ILE A 46 11.64 9.39 14.76
CA ILE A 46 10.66 8.30 14.90
C ILE A 46 9.27 8.79 14.51
N ILE A 47 8.85 9.97 14.97
CA ILE A 47 7.54 10.56 14.62
C ILE A 47 7.44 10.76 13.11
N MET A 48 8.44 11.39 12.49
CA MET A 48 8.49 11.59 11.04
C MET A 48 8.37 10.27 10.28
N TYR A 49 9.09 9.25 10.71
CA TYR A 49 9.06 7.93 10.09
C TYR A 49 7.67 7.26 10.21
N VAL A 50 7.03 7.34 11.38
CA VAL A 50 5.67 6.84 11.59
C VAL A 50 4.66 7.60 10.72
N LEU A 51 4.78 8.93 10.62
CA LEU A 51 3.92 9.74 9.75
C LEU A 51 4.08 9.37 8.27
N LEU A 52 5.30 9.12 7.82
CA LEU A 52 5.56 8.64 6.45
C LEU A 52 4.88 7.28 6.21
N LEU A 53 5.04 6.32 7.13
CA LEU A 53 4.38 5.01 7.02
C LEU A 53 2.85 5.09 7.11
N SER A 54 2.33 6.15 7.72
CA SER A 54 0.89 6.42 7.86
C SER A 54 0.23 6.93 6.58
N LEU A 55 1.01 7.34 5.58
CA LEU A 55 0.44 7.81 4.31
C LEU A 55 -0.34 6.70 3.62
N LYS A 56 -1.53 7.02 3.09
CA LYS A 56 -2.41 6.04 2.42
C LYS A 56 -1.72 5.33 1.24
N ARG A 57 -0.79 6.02 0.57
CA ARG A 57 0.03 5.46 -0.51
C ARG A 57 0.98 4.34 -0.07
N ASN A 58 1.32 4.30 1.21
CA ASN A 58 2.15 3.24 1.80
C ASN A 58 1.33 2.05 2.32
N ARG A 59 -0.01 2.15 2.28
CA ARG A 59 -0.89 1.01 2.55
C ARG A 59 -0.63 -0.09 1.55
N ILE A 60 -0.78 -1.31 2.02
CA ILE A 60 -0.47 -2.48 1.23
C ILE A 60 -1.75 -3.25 1.04
N ILE A 61 -2.35 -3.13 -0.14
CA ILE A 61 -3.56 -3.89 -0.47
C ILE A 61 -3.15 -5.34 -0.66
N VAL A 62 -3.77 -6.22 0.12
CA VAL A 62 -3.48 -7.66 0.13
C VAL A 62 -4.59 -8.47 -0.47
N GLN A 63 -5.79 -7.92 -0.44
CA GLN A 63 -6.97 -8.58 -0.95
C GLN A 63 -7.99 -7.52 -1.36
N VAL A 64 -8.65 -7.77 -2.48
CA VAL A 64 -9.74 -6.99 -3.04
C VAL A 64 -10.92 -7.93 -3.24
N ASP A 65 -12.02 -7.69 -2.54
CA ASP A 65 -13.26 -8.44 -2.74
C ASP A 65 -14.33 -7.55 -3.37
N PHE A 66 -15.02 -8.09 -4.36
CA PHE A 66 -16.14 -7.47 -5.03
C PHE A 66 -17.43 -8.15 -4.56
N ASN A 67 -18.26 -7.41 -3.82
CA ASN A 67 -19.58 -7.85 -3.42
C ASN A 67 -20.65 -7.23 -4.33
N SER A 68 -21.13 -8.02 -5.30
CA SER A 68 -22.18 -7.61 -6.23
C SER A 68 -23.56 -7.44 -5.58
N GLU A 69 -23.84 -8.13 -4.47
CA GLU A 69 -25.15 -8.06 -3.80
C GLU A 69 -25.30 -6.73 -3.06
N GLU A 70 -24.27 -6.36 -2.30
CA GLU A 70 -24.24 -5.11 -1.53
C GLU A 70 -23.75 -3.90 -2.36
N ARG A 71 -23.22 -4.16 -3.57
CA ARG A 71 -22.57 -3.15 -4.44
C ARG A 71 -21.41 -2.44 -3.75
N GLU A 72 -20.54 -3.22 -3.10
CA GLU A 72 -19.39 -2.73 -2.35
C GLU A 72 -18.10 -3.45 -2.72
N VAL A 73 -16.99 -2.70 -2.72
CA VAL A 73 -15.63 -3.24 -2.76
C VAL A 73 -15.04 -3.24 -1.35
N TYR A 74 -14.52 -4.40 -0.96
CA TYR A 74 -13.75 -4.57 0.27
C TYR A 74 -12.26 -4.59 -0.03
N LEU A 75 -11.54 -3.62 0.53
CA LEU A 75 -10.08 -3.55 0.43
C LEU A 75 -9.48 -3.96 1.76
N HIS A 76 -8.80 -5.09 1.77
CA HIS A 76 -8.00 -5.51 2.91
C HIS A 76 -6.58 -5.01 2.73
N TYR A 77 -6.05 -4.31 3.73
CA TYR A 77 -4.71 -3.74 3.65
C TYR A 77 -3.98 -3.74 4.99
N PHE A 78 -2.66 -3.65 4.92
CA PHE A 78 -1.81 -3.37 6.07
C PHE A 78 -1.47 -1.88 6.16
N TYR A 79 -1.58 -1.34 7.37
CA TYR A 79 -1.20 0.01 7.78
C TYR A 79 -0.01 -0.05 8.76
N LEU A 80 0.89 0.95 8.73
CA LEU A 80 2.13 0.97 9.53
C LEU A 80 2.84 -0.39 9.53
N ILE A 81 2.92 -1.05 8.37
CA ILE A 81 3.58 -2.35 8.16
C ILE A 81 2.76 -3.58 8.58
N PHE A 82 2.09 -3.59 9.74
CA PHE A 82 1.52 -4.82 10.32
C PHE A 82 0.06 -4.76 10.76
N PHE A 83 -0.56 -3.57 10.84
CA PHE A 83 -1.97 -3.48 11.22
C PHE A 83 -2.87 -3.82 10.05
N LYS A 84 -3.52 -4.99 10.09
CA LYS A 84 -4.54 -5.36 9.11
C LYS A 84 -5.81 -4.54 9.34
N ARG A 85 -6.29 -3.90 8.28
CA ARG A 85 -7.54 -3.12 8.25
C ARG A 85 -8.35 -3.53 7.02
N ARG A 86 -9.65 -3.22 7.07
CA ARG A 86 -10.58 -3.36 5.94
C ARG A 86 -11.16 -1.98 5.64
N GLU A 87 -11.10 -1.55 4.39
CA GLU A 87 -11.89 -0.42 3.88
C GLU A 87 -13.10 -0.98 3.13
N ILE A 88 -14.23 -0.29 3.25
CA ILE A 88 -15.45 -0.56 2.49
C ILE A 88 -15.72 0.65 1.58
N ILE A 89 -15.89 0.39 0.29
CA ILE A 89 -16.15 1.42 -0.73
C ILE A 89 -17.39 1.02 -1.53
N PRO A 90 -18.51 1.75 -1.41
CA PRO A 90 -19.65 1.57 -2.30
C PRO A 90 -19.25 1.84 -3.76
N TYR A 91 -19.78 1.06 -4.70
CA TYR A 91 -19.44 1.19 -6.13
C TYR A 91 -19.67 2.60 -6.67
N GLN A 92 -20.75 3.26 -6.26
CA GLN A 92 -21.06 4.64 -6.61
C GLN A 92 -19.98 5.67 -6.19
N ASN A 93 -19.20 5.35 -5.15
CA ASN A 93 -18.13 6.22 -4.65
C ASN A 93 -16.75 5.68 -5.06
N LEU A 94 -16.69 4.58 -5.82
CA LEU A 94 -15.45 3.99 -6.26
C LEU A 94 -14.99 4.67 -7.55
N ASN A 95 -13.80 5.25 -7.50
CA ASN A 95 -13.09 5.70 -8.70
C ASN A 95 -11.79 4.92 -8.80
N TYR A 96 -11.35 4.64 -10.01
CA TYR A 96 -10.06 3.99 -10.23
C TYR A 96 -9.31 4.66 -11.37
N LYS A 97 -8.00 4.49 -11.37
CA LYS A 97 -7.13 4.98 -12.43
C LYS A 97 -5.98 4.01 -12.62
N MET A 98 -5.77 3.58 -13.86
CA MET A 98 -4.53 2.93 -14.25
C MET A 98 -3.51 4.01 -14.64
N SER A 99 -2.36 4.04 -13.98
CA SER A 99 -1.30 5.00 -14.28
C SER A 99 0.09 4.36 -14.27
N LEU A 100 1.02 4.99 -14.97
CA LEU A 100 2.43 4.61 -14.92
C LEU A 100 3.11 5.44 -13.83
N LYS A 101 3.54 4.80 -12.74
CA LYS A 101 4.23 5.46 -11.63
C LYS A 101 5.64 4.94 -11.44
N ARG A 102 6.56 5.85 -11.14
CA ARG A 102 7.92 5.51 -10.69
C ARG A 102 7.94 5.43 -9.16
N PHE A 103 8.57 4.38 -8.65
CA PHE A 103 8.82 4.18 -7.23
C PHE A 103 10.33 4.08 -7.00
N GLY A 104 10.93 5.15 -6.45
CA GLY A 104 12.39 5.26 -6.33
C GLY A 104 13.07 5.53 -7.68
N PHE A 105 14.25 4.92 -7.89
CA PHE A 105 15.05 5.06 -9.11
C PHE A 105 14.71 4.06 -10.23
N GLY A 106 13.67 3.25 -10.06
CA GLY A 106 13.27 2.22 -11.01
C GLY A 106 12.48 2.73 -12.23
N ALA A 107 12.13 1.80 -13.11
CA ALA A 107 11.27 2.06 -14.26
C ALA A 107 9.85 2.48 -13.83
N ALA A 108 9.13 3.14 -14.74
CA ALA A 108 7.72 3.42 -14.50
C ALA A 108 6.93 2.11 -14.61
N THR A 109 6.06 1.85 -13.64
CA THR A 109 5.37 0.58 -13.49
C THR A 109 3.86 0.79 -13.53
N PRO A 110 3.11 -0.11 -14.21
CA PRO A 110 1.65 -0.09 -14.17
C PRO A 110 1.17 -0.19 -12.73
N THR A 111 0.38 0.80 -12.33
CA THR A 111 -0.17 0.94 -10.99
C THR A 111 -1.64 1.24 -11.11
N LEU A 112 -2.45 0.36 -10.52
CA LEU A 112 -3.88 0.57 -10.35
C LEU A 112 -4.10 1.34 -9.05
N GLU A 113 -4.60 2.55 -9.18
CA GLU A 113 -4.95 3.43 -8.07
C GLU A 113 -6.44 3.33 -7.77
N LEU A 114 -6.78 3.13 -6.50
CA LEU A 114 -8.17 3.05 -6.05
C LEU A 114 -8.50 4.26 -5.18
N PHE A 115 -9.61 4.91 -5.50
CA PHE A 115 -10.09 6.11 -4.84
C PHE A 115 -11.50 5.89 -4.30
N LYS A 116 -11.75 6.46 -3.12
CA LYS A 116 -13.09 6.70 -2.61
C LYS A 116 -13.40 8.17 -2.89
N GLU A 117 -14.26 8.42 -3.86
CA GLU A 117 -14.51 9.71 -4.47
C GLU A 117 -13.20 10.31 -5.00
N LYS A 118 -12.64 11.30 -4.31
CA LYS A 118 -11.38 11.96 -4.69
C LYS A 118 -10.19 11.54 -3.82
N ILE A 119 -10.42 10.70 -2.81
CA ILE A 119 -9.41 10.33 -1.82
C ILE A 119 -8.79 8.99 -2.19
N LEU A 120 -7.47 8.98 -2.41
CA LEU A 120 -6.72 7.75 -2.64
C LEU A 120 -6.85 6.82 -1.42
N VAL A 121 -7.29 5.58 -1.64
CA VAL A 121 -7.43 4.56 -0.58
C VAL A 121 -6.26 3.58 -0.60
N GLY A 122 -5.73 3.29 -1.79
CA GLY A 122 -4.52 2.51 -1.94
C GLY A 122 -4.11 2.30 -3.40
N GLU A 123 -2.97 1.66 -3.58
CA GLU A 123 -2.36 1.36 -4.89
C GLU A 123 -2.08 -0.15 -5.00
N ILE A 124 -2.35 -0.72 -6.16
CA ILE A 124 -2.02 -2.10 -6.53
C ILE A 124 -0.98 -2.02 -7.65
N ARG A 125 0.19 -2.65 -7.47
CA ARG A 125 1.34 -2.49 -8.37
C ARG A 125 2.10 -3.80 -8.56
N LYS A 126 2.69 -3.96 -9.75
CA LYS A 126 3.52 -5.11 -10.12
C LYS A 126 4.89 -5.10 -9.45
N GLU A 127 5.42 -3.91 -9.17
CA GLU A 127 6.77 -3.74 -8.62
C GLU A 127 6.76 -2.96 -7.30
N GLY A 128 7.92 -2.94 -6.63
CA GLY A 128 8.10 -2.30 -5.34
C GLY A 128 7.88 -3.29 -4.19
N LYS A 129 7.40 -2.77 -3.06
CA LYS A 129 7.41 -3.52 -1.79
C LYS A 129 6.62 -4.81 -1.85
N TRP A 130 5.45 -4.81 -2.51
CA TRP A 130 4.59 -5.98 -2.71
C TRP A 130 4.13 -6.02 -4.15
N LYS A 131 4.25 -7.21 -4.73
CA LYS A 131 4.12 -7.43 -6.15
C LYS A 131 2.84 -8.20 -6.39
N TRP A 132 1.87 -7.52 -6.98
CA TRP A 132 0.75 -8.20 -7.59
C TRP A 132 1.20 -8.75 -8.94
N GLN A 133 0.69 -9.93 -9.32
CA GLN A 133 0.92 -10.43 -10.67
C GLN A 133 0.22 -9.51 -11.67
N GLU A 134 0.87 -9.25 -12.79
CA GLU A 134 0.35 -8.32 -13.81
C GLU A 134 -1.01 -8.75 -14.34
N GLU A 135 -1.18 -10.06 -14.54
CA GLU A 135 -2.46 -10.68 -14.93
C GLU A 135 -3.57 -10.37 -13.91
N THR A 136 -3.27 -10.47 -12.62
CA THR A 136 -4.23 -10.15 -11.55
C THR A 136 -4.58 -8.66 -11.53
N ILE A 137 -3.60 -7.77 -11.76
CA ILE A 137 -3.87 -6.32 -11.84
C ILE A 137 -4.81 -6.02 -13.00
N GLU A 138 -4.59 -6.65 -14.16
CA GLU A 138 -5.44 -6.42 -15.33
C GLU A 138 -6.84 -7.01 -15.13
N GLN A 139 -6.97 -8.18 -14.50
CA GLN A 139 -8.28 -8.76 -14.13
C GLN A 139 -9.07 -7.83 -13.19
N ILE A 140 -8.41 -7.29 -12.16
CA ILE A 140 -9.03 -6.32 -11.25
C ILE A 140 -9.46 -5.06 -12.02
N ASN A 141 -8.61 -4.55 -12.92
CA ASN A 141 -8.92 -3.39 -13.75
C ASN A 141 -10.12 -3.61 -14.69
N GLN A 142 -10.18 -4.77 -15.34
CA GLN A 142 -11.32 -5.15 -16.17
C GLN A 142 -12.61 -5.23 -15.35
N LYS A 143 -12.55 -5.80 -14.15
CA LYS A 143 -13.70 -5.86 -13.26
C LYS A 143 -14.18 -4.48 -12.83
N LEU A 144 -13.25 -3.58 -12.52
CA LEU A 144 -13.55 -2.20 -12.15
C LEU A 144 -14.24 -1.44 -13.29
N LYS A 145 -13.80 -1.65 -14.54
CA LYS A 145 -14.49 -1.10 -15.72
C LYS A 145 -15.96 -1.52 -15.75
N THR A 146 -16.26 -2.81 -15.64
CA THR A 146 -17.65 -3.32 -15.65
C THR A 146 -18.52 -2.80 -14.50
N ILE A 147 -17.92 -2.37 -13.40
CA ILE A 147 -18.65 -1.90 -12.22
C ILE A 147 -18.89 -0.39 -12.25
N CYS A 148 -17.94 0.38 -12.80
CA CYS A 148 -17.97 1.84 -12.76
C CYS A 148 -18.42 2.48 -14.09
N GLU A 149 -18.36 1.74 -15.20
CA GLU A 149 -18.87 2.12 -16.53
C GLU A 149 -20.18 1.38 -16.83
#